data_AF-A0A0Q8PST7-F1
#
_entry.id   AF-A0A0Q8PST7-F1
#
_cell.length_a   1.000
_cell.length_b   1.000
_cell.length_c   1.000
_cell.angle_alpha   90.00
_cell.angle_beta   90.00
_cell.angle_gamma   90.00
#
_symmetry.space_group_name_H-M   'P 1'
#
loop_
_entity.id
_entity.type
_entity.pdbx_description
1 polymer ?
#
loop_
_entity_poly.entity_id
_entity_poly.type
_entity_poly.pdbx_seq_one_letter_code
_entity_poly.pdbx_strand_id
1 'polypeptide(L)'
;MSDFDERTVIAVGGWDGRLAVVRAVRTLGDRAAAVVDANGDGADINLEHFRREAGVWQLCSSGGGAGDWGRGWYDGVWAEHDRDENGWWLTLEPGPAPDDSPGDLPGGNGDWWAYVPGN
;
A
#
# COMPACT_ATOMS: atom_id res chain seq x y z
N MET A 1 19.58 -11.23 -8.28
CA MET A 1 18.85 -9.99 -7.93
C MET A 1 17.67 -10.45 -7.11
N SER A 2 17.61 -10.10 -5.82
CA SER A 2 16.56 -10.61 -4.92
C SER A 2 15.18 -10.23 -5.43
N ASP A 3 14.28 -11.21 -5.39
CA ASP A 3 12.85 -11.00 -5.54
C ASP A 3 12.37 -10.01 -4.47
N PHE A 4 11.31 -9.24 -4.76
CA PHE A 4 10.74 -8.31 -3.78
C PHE A 4 9.87 -9.11 -2.80
N ASP A 5 10.38 -9.29 -1.60
CA ASP A 5 9.78 -10.12 -0.55
C ASP A 5 9.54 -9.32 0.75
N GLU A 6 8.97 -9.97 1.77
CA GLU A 6 8.68 -9.35 3.06
C GLU A 6 9.93 -8.74 3.72
N ARG A 7 11.08 -9.39 3.59
CA ARG A 7 12.35 -8.85 4.11
C ARG A 7 12.74 -7.56 3.42
N THR A 8 12.54 -7.49 2.10
CA THR A 8 12.77 -6.29 1.31
C THR A 8 11.79 -5.18 1.72
N VAL A 9 10.51 -5.49 1.92
CA VAL A 9 9.50 -4.54 2.41
C VAL A 9 9.91 -3.93 3.75
N ILE A 10 10.27 -4.75 4.73
CA ILE A 10 10.69 -4.27 6.06
C ILE A 10 11.94 -3.40 5.95
N ALA A 11 12.97 -3.86 5.24
CA ALA A 11 14.25 -3.17 5.15
C ALA A 11 14.18 -1.85 4.36
N VAL A 12 13.48 -1.85 3.23
CA VAL A 12 13.35 -0.68 2.35
C VAL A 12 12.29 0.29 2.87
N GLY A 13 11.20 -0.23 3.44
CA GLY A 13 10.12 0.58 4.03
C GLY A 13 10.48 1.23 5.36
N GLY A 14 11.59 0.81 5.99
CA GLY A 14 12.04 1.38 7.27
C GLY A 14 11.24 0.90 8.49
N TRP A 15 10.55 -0.23 8.37
CA TRP A 15 9.74 -0.82 9.44
C TRP A 15 10.61 -1.50 10.50
N ASP A 16 10.14 -1.50 11.76
CA ASP A 16 10.76 -2.33 12.79
C ASP A 16 10.37 -3.79 12.58
N GLY A 17 11.30 -4.60 12.06
CA GLY A 17 11.08 -6.03 11.81
C GLY A 17 10.81 -6.90 13.04
N ARG A 18 10.81 -6.33 14.26
CA ARG A 18 10.34 -7.02 15.48
C ARG A 18 8.84 -6.86 15.72
N LEU A 19 8.23 -5.82 15.14
CA LEU A 19 6.85 -5.42 15.39
C LEU A 19 6.00 -5.53 14.12
N ALA A 20 6.50 -5.02 13.00
CA ALA A 20 5.76 -4.96 11.77
C ALA A 20 5.56 -6.35 11.16
N VAL A 21 4.36 -6.58 10.64
CA VAL A 21 3.98 -7.82 9.94
C VAL A 21 3.59 -7.47 8.51
N VAL A 22 4.28 -8.04 7.54
CA VAL A 22 3.89 -7.92 6.13
C VAL A 22 2.73 -8.87 5.87
N ARG A 23 1.58 -8.32 5.48
CA ARG A 23 0.34 -9.08 5.29
C ARG A 23 0.18 -9.56 3.86
N ALA A 24 0.62 -8.76 2.89
CA ALA A 24 0.57 -9.11 1.47
C ALA A 24 1.66 -8.37 0.70
N VAL A 25 2.15 -8.98 -0.36
CA VAL A 25 3.11 -8.38 -1.31
C VAL A 25 2.67 -8.68 -2.73
N ARG A 26 2.78 -7.68 -3.60
CA ARG A 26 2.60 -7.82 -5.05
C ARG A 26 3.69 -7.08 -5.80
N THR A 27 4.08 -7.64 -6.94
CA THR A 27 5.07 -7.07 -7.84
C THR A 27 4.51 -7.01 -9.25
N LEU A 28 4.80 -5.93 -9.96
CA LEU A 28 4.48 -5.74 -11.36
C LEU A 28 5.67 -5.07 -12.05
N GLY A 29 6.54 -5.88 -12.66
CA GLY A 29 7.75 -5.39 -13.32
C GLY A 29 8.71 -4.73 -12.32
N ASP A 30 8.98 -3.43 -12.53
CA ASP A 30 9.82 -2.58 -11.67
C ASP A 30 9.04 -1.91 -10.53
N ARG A 31 7.78 -2.27 -10.32
CA ARG A 31 6.91 -1.73 -9.28
C ARG A 31 6.50 -2.81 -8.30
N ALA A 32 6.25 -2.45 -7.06
CA ALA A 32 5.69 -3.33 -6.06
C ALA A 32 4.79 -2.58 -5.09
N ALA A 33 3.92 -3.32 -4.42
CA ALA A 33 3.14 -2.83 -3.30
C ALA A 33 3.15 -3.85 -2.16
N ALA A 34 2.99 -3.37 -0.94
CA ALA A 34 2.85 -4.22 0.23
C ALA A 34 1.80 -3.67 1.20
N VAL A 35 1.10 -4.58 1.87
CA VAL A 35 0.27 -4.27 3.03
C VAL A 35 1.09 -4.59 4.27
N VAL A 36 1.30 -3.60 5.12
CA VAL A 36 2.08 -3.70 6.35
C VAL A 36 1.21 -3.34 7.54
N ASP A 37 1.10 -4.28 8.47
CA ASP A 37 0.54 -4.05 9.78
C ASP A 37 1.67 -3.58 10.70
N ALA A 38 1.63 -2.31 11.11
CA ALA A 38 2.78 -1.61 11.70
C ALA A 38 3.26 -2.24 13.03
N ASN A 39 2.36 -2.87 13.77
CA ASN A 39 2.62 -3.47 15.08
C ASN A 39 2.10 -4.91 15.23
N GLY A 40 1.49 -5.46 14.18
CA GLY A 40 0.99 -6.84 14.13
C GLY A 40 -0.36 -7.05 14.80
N ASP A 41 -1.01 -5.99 15.30
CA ASP A 41 -2.30 -6.08 16.00
C ASP A 41 -3.52 -5.91 15.06
N GLY A 42 -3.28 -5.51 13.82
CA GLY A 42 -4.30 -5.31 12.80
C GLY A 42 -5.04 -3.97 12.87
N ALA A 43 -4.60 -3.02 13.69
CA ALA A 43 -5.24 -1.71 13.85
C ALA A 43 -4.62 -0.61 12.97
N ASP A 44 -3.31 -0.70 12.69
CA ASP A 44 -2.57 0.27 11.88
C ASP A 44 -2.03 -0.39 10.60
N ILE A 45 -2.81 -0.25 9.53
CA ILE A 45 -2.59 -0.92 8.26
C ILE A 45 -2.10 0.10 7.25
N ASN A 46 -0.96 -0.22 6.65
CA ASN A 46 -0.22 0.65 5.75
C ASN A 46 -0.09 0.00 4.37
N LEU A 47 -0.45 0.76 3.33
CA LEU A 47 -0.24 0.44 1.93
C LEU A 47 1.01 1.17 1.42
N GLU A 48 2.05 0.39 1.18
CA GLU A 48 3.36 0.85 0.76
C GLU A 48 3.55 0.60 -0.74
N HIS A 49 4.05 1.60 -1.48
CA HIS A 49 4.45 1.47 -2.88
C HIS A 49 5.97 1.56 -3.02
N PHE A 50 6.52 0.71 -3.88
CA PHE A 50 7.96 0.62 -4.13
C PHE A 50 8.26 0.64 -5.62
N ARG A 51 9.44 1.15 -5.96
CA ARG A 51 9.98 1.12 -7.32
C ARG A 51 11.41 0.59 -7.33
N ARG A 52 11.74 -0.18 -8.37
CA ARG A 52 13.09 -0.64 -8.67
C ARG A 52 13.78 0.29 -9.64
N GLU A 53 14.74 1.06 -9.16
CA GLU A 53 15.57 1.95 -9.98
C GLU A 53 17.03 1.50 -9.94
N ALA A 54 17.66 1.38 -11.12
CA ALA A 54 19.04 0.89 -11.25
C ALA A 54 19.31 -0.44 -10.50
N GLY A 55 18.30 -1.30 -10.39
CA GLY A 55 18.37 -2.60 -9.71
C GLY A 55 18.09 -2.56 -8.20
N VAL A 56 17.92 -1.38 -7.61
CA VAL A 56 17.68 -1.16 -6.18
C VAL A 56 16.21 -0.81 -5.92
N TRP A 57 15.61 -1.43 -4.92
CA TRP A 57 14.25 -1.09 -4.49
C TRP A 57 14.25 0.14 -3.58
N GLN A 58 13.29 1.01 -3.79
CA GLN A 58 13.07 2.23 -3.03
C GLN A 58 11.61 2.33 -2.63
N LEU A 59 11.36 2.85 -1.43
CA LEU A 59 10.02 3.24 -1.01
C LEU A 59 9.64 4.55 -1.71
N CYS A 60 8.41 4.62 -2.19
CA CYS A 60 7.93 5.72 -3.03
C CYS A 60 6.71 6.44 -2.45
N SER A 61 5.79 5.69 -1.86
CA SER A 61 4.57 6.21 -1.23
C SER A 61 4.17 5.28 -0.09
N SER A 62 3.68 5.85 0.99
CA SER A 62 3.30 5.15 2.21
C SER A 62 2.00 5.76 2.73
N GLY A 63 0.90 5.02 2.67
CA GLY A 63 -0.40 5.46 3.17
C GLY A 63 -0.94 4.54 4.23
N GLY A 64 -1.37 5.08 5.36
CA GLY A 64 -1.87 4.30 6.49
C GLY A 64 -3.23 4.77 6.98
N GLY A 65 -3.96 3.85 7.59
CA GLY A 65 -5.25 4.16 8.20
C GLY A 65 -5.81 3.01 9.03
N ALA A 66 -6.82 3.34 9.82
CA ALA A 66 -7.63 2.32 10.47
C ALA A 66 -8.57 1.67 9.43
N GLY A 67 -8.65 0.34 9.45
CA GLY A 67 -9.55 -0.42 8.60
C GLY A 67 -8.84 -1.44 7.73
N ASP A 68 -9.62 -2.39 7.22
CA ASP A 68 -9.12 -3.50 6.43
C ASP A 68 -8.95 -3.09 4.95
N TRP A 69 -9.87 -2.27 4.42
CA TRP A 69 -9.85 -1.84 3.02
C TRP A 69 -9.05 -0.56 2.81
N GLY A 70 -8.26 -0.51 1.73
CA GLY A 70 -7.53 0.68 1.32
C GLY A 70 -7.06 0.60 -0.13
N ARG A 71 -6.84 1.78 -0.73
CA ARG A 71 -6.39 1.90 -2.12
C ARG A 71 -5.45 3.09 -2.29
N GLY A 72 -4.40 2.91 -3.09
CA GLY A 72 -3.43 3.96 -3.41
C GLY A 72 -2.98 3.90 -4.86
N TRP A 73 -2.57 5.05 -5.39
CA TRP A 73 -1.99 5.16 -6.73
C TRP A 73 -0.57 5.71 -6.63
N TYR A 74 0.35 5.12 -7.39
CA TYR A 74 1.68 5.66 -7.60
C TYR A 74 2.22 5.27 -8.97
N ASP A 75 2.80 6.22 -9.72
CA ASP A 75 3.56 5.98 -10.95
C ASP A 75 2.89 5.01 -11.96
N GLY A 76 1.60 5.24 -12.20
CA GLY A 76 0.80 4.52 -13.20
C GLY A 76 0.26 3.16 -12.74
N VAL A 77 0.36 2.83 -11.45
CA VAL A 77 -0.26 1.63 -10.87
C VAL A 77 -1.18 1.96 -9.70
N TRP A 78 -2.28 1.22 -9.64
CA TRP A 78 -3.18 1.16 -8.49
C TRP A 78 -2.85 -0.08 -7.67
N ALA A 79 -2.74 0.10 -6.36
CA ALA A 79 -2.75 -0.99 -5.40
C ALA A 79 -4.02 -0.89 -4.55
N GLU A 80 -4.69 -2.01 -4.33
CA GLU A 80 -5.89 -2.11 -3.51
C GLU A 80 -5.77 -3.33 -2.60
N HIS A 81 -6.18 -3.18 -1.34
CA HIS A 81 -6.18 -4.27 -0.38
C HIS A 81 -7.49 -4.29 0.40
N ASP A 82 -7.79 -5.47 0.92
CA ASP A 82 -8.80 -5.69 1.96
C ASP A 82 -8.46 -6.98 2.71
N ARG A 83 -9.26 -7.29 3.74
CA ARG A 83 -9.20 -8.55 4.48
C ARG A 83 -10.54 -9.28 4.35
N ASP A 84 -10.48 -10.54 3.94
CA ASP A 84 -11.63 -11.44 3.94
C ASP A 84 -11.39 -12.69 4.79
N GLU A 85 -12.29 -13.68 4.68
CA GLU A 85 -12.20 -14.96 5.42
C GLU A 85 -10.91 -15.76 5.14
N ASN A 86 -10.23 -15.50 4.01
CA ASN A 86 -8.98 -16.10 3.61
C ASN A 86 -7.76 -15.26 4.04
N GLY A 87 -7.98 -14.14 4.72
CA GLY A 87 -6.96 -13.21 5.17
C GLY A 87 -6.81 -12.01 4.26
N TRP A 88 -5.62 -11.42 4.26
CA TRP A 88 -5.32 -10.21 3.51
C TRP A 88 -5.10 -10.50 2.03
N TRP A 89 -5.70 -9.69 1.17
CA TRP A 89 -5.38 -9.68 -0.25
C TRP A 89 -4.84 -8.33 -0.70
N LEU A 90 -4.13 -8.34 -1.83
CA LEU A 90 -3.57 -7.16 -2.46
C LEU A 90 -3.60 -7.36 -3.98
N THR A 91 -4.12 -6.36 -4.70
CA THR A 91 -4.01 -6.22 -6.16
C THR A 91 -2.95 -5.17 -6.50
N LEU A 92 -2.39 -5.27 -7.70
CA LEU A 92 -1.45 -4.28 -8.23
C LEU A 92 -1.60 -4.25 -9.76
N GLU A 93 -2.20 -3.19 -10.27
CA GLU A 93 -2.64 -3.12 -11.66
C GLU A 93 -2.31 -1.77 -12.30
N PRO A 94 -1.94 -1.73 -13.60
CA PRO A 94 -1.79 -0.47 -14.31
C PRO A 94 -3.11 0.31 -14.36
N GLY A 95 -3.04 1.63 -14.23
CA GLY A 95 -4.22 2.47 -14.44
C GLY A 95 -3.91 3.96 -14.47
N PRO A 96 -4.86 4.78 -14.97
CA PRO A 96 -4.69 6.22 -15.03
C PRO A 96 -4.52 6.80 -13.62
N ALA A 97 -3.88 7.96 -13.54
CA ALA A 97 -3.86 8.76 -12.32
C ALA A 97 -5.31 9.07 -11.88
N PRO A 98 -5.56 9.19 -10.57
CA PRO A 98 -6.84 9.69 -10.09
C PRO A 98 -7.14 11.06 -10.72
N ASP A 99 -8.42 11.34 -10.93
CA ASP A 99 -8.86 12.67 -11.35
C ASP A 99 -8.78 13.60 -10.14
N ASP A 100 -7.87 14.58 -10.18
CA ASP A 100 -7.71 15.62 -9.14
C ASP A 100 -8.84 16.67 -9.19
N SER A 101 -9.82 16.51 -10.08
CA SER A 101 -11.01 17.34 -10.08
C SER A 101 -11.69 17.23 -8.71
N PRO A 102 -11.98 18.36 -8.02
CA PRO A 102 -12.73 18.35 -6.78
C PRO A 102 -14.19 17.96 -7.09
N GLY A 103 -14.44 16.67 -7.25
CA GLY A 103 -15.78 16.11 -7.22
C GLY A 103 -16.36 16.28 -5.82
N ASP A 104 -17.68 16.48 -5.72
CA ASP A 104 -18.47 16.58 -4.49
C ASP A 104 -18.38 15.27 -3.67
N LEU A 105 -17.23 14.99 -3.06
CA LEU A 105 -17.06 13.99 -2.03
C LEU A 105 -16.87 14.71 -0.69
N PRO A 106 -17.66 14.36 0.33
CA PRO A 106 -17.65 15.07 1.60
C PRO A 106 -16.37 14.74 2.37
N GLY A 107 -15.33 15.55 2.24
CA GLY A 107 -14.13 15.41 3.10
C GLY A 107 -12.82 15.98 2.56
N GLY A 108 -12.72 17.31 2.54
CA GLY A 108 -11.51 18.14 2.77
C GLY A 108 -10.09 17.63 2.46
N ASN A 109 -9.49 18.30 1.47
CA ASN A 109 -8.10 18.76 1.35
C ASN A 109 -6.93 17.80 1.68
N GLY A 110 -6.28 17.33 0.60
CA GLY A 110 -4.82 17.12 0.54
C GLY A 110 -4.35 15.69 0.87
N ASP A 111 -3.99 14.97 -0.19
CA ASP A 111 -3.02 13.87 -0.23
C ASP A 111 -3.26 12.57 0.54
N TRP A 112 -4.45 12.24 1.03
CA TRP A 112 -4.77 10.87 1.47
C TRP A 112 -6.26 10.53 1.28
N TRP A 113 -6.58 9.40 0.63
CA TRP A 113 -7.95 8.90 0.48
C TRP A 113 -8.17 7.65 1.32
N ALA A 114 -8.86 7.79 2.45
CA ALA A 114 -9.48 6.68 3.16
C ALA A 114 -10.99 6.73 2.91
N TYR A 115 -11.55 5.74 2.20
CA TYR A 115 -13.00 5.59 2.10
C TYR A 115 -13.52 4.99 3.41
N VAL A 116 -14.47 5.68 4.04
CA VAL A 116 -15.24 5.13 5.17
C VAL A 116 -16.60 4.68 4.62
N PRO A 117 -16.96 3.38 4.70
CA PRO A 117 -18.28 2.92 4.28
C PRO A 117 -19.37 3.63 5.09
N GLY A 118 -20.39 4.15 4.39
CA GLY A 118 -21.54 4.81 5.01
C GLY A 118 -22.36 3.84 5.86
N ASN A 119 -22.84 4.35 7.01
CA ASN A 119 -23.82 3.71 7.90
C ASN A 119 -25.07 3.19 7.16
#